data_AF-A0A377TVT8-F1
#
_entry.id   AF-A0A377TVT8-F1
#
_cell.length_a   1.000
_cell.length_b   1.000
_cell.length_c   1.000
_cell.angle_alpha   90.00
_cell.angle_beta   90.00
_cell.angle_gamma   90.00
#
_symmetry.space_group_name_H-M   'P 1'
#
loop_
_entity.id
_entity.type
_entity.pdbx_description
1 polymer ?
#
loop_
_entity_poly.entity_id
_entity_poly.type
_entity_poly.pdbx_seq_one_letter_code
_entity_poly.pdbx_strand_id
1 'polypeptide(L)' 'MSPFLRAYFSRLSWTGEPDVSIDTLRELHLQHNSAIPFENLDVLLPREIHLDDGRWKRS' A
#
# COMPACT_ATOMS: atom_id res chain seq x y z
N MET A 1 10.21 5.64 11.94
CA MET A 1 9.37 5.41 10.73
C MET A 1 10.25 5.08 9.52
N SER A 2 10.02 3.96 8.83
CA SER A 2 10.80 3.58 7.64
C SER A 2 10.40 4.41 6.40
N PRO A 3 11.28 4.53 5.38
CA PRO A 3 10.93 5.17 4.10
C PRO A 3 9.75 4.50 3.38
N PHE A 4 9.55 3.19 3.61
CA PHE A 4 8.41 2.44 3.10
C PHE A 4 7.10 2.91 3.75
N LEU A 5 7.03 2.93 5.08
CA LEU A 5 5.81 3.31 5.79
C LEU A 5 5.37 4.74 5.46
N ARG A 6 6.30 5.68 5.33
CA ARG A 6 5.98 7.05 4.89
C ARG A 6 5.35 7.10 3.50
N ALA A 7 5.87 6.35 2.54
CA ALA A 7 5.32 6.29 1.19
C ALA A 7 3.94 5.61 1.17
N TYR A 8 3.78 4.53 1.94
CA TYR A 8 2.52 3.84 2.10
C TYR A 8 1.43 4.75 2.68
N PHE A 9 1.68 5.41 3.81
CA PHE A 9 0.71 6.34 4.41
C PHE A 9 0.36 7.51 3.49
N SER A 10 1.34 8.06 2.78
CA SER A 10 1.12 9.09 1.76
C SER A 10 0.20 8.58 0.65
N ARG A 11 0.42 7.37 0.14
CA ARG A 11 -0.43 6.75 -0.88
C ARG A 11 -1.87 6.54 -0.40
N LEU A 12 -2.03 6.15 0.86
CA LEU A 12 -3.35 6.00 1.48
C LEU A 12 -4.02 7.34 1.83
N SER A 13 -3.32 8.47 1.69
CA SER A 13 -3.75 9.77 2.25
C SER A 13 -4.09 9.70 3.75
N TRP A 14 -3.41 8.82 4.49
CA TRP A 14 -3.65 8.59 5.92
C TRP A 14 -2.67 9.42 6.78
N THR A 15 -3.21 10.19 7.72
CA THR A 15 -2.45 11.15 8.55
C THR A 15 -2.48 10.83 10.04
N GLY A 16 -2.90 9.63 10.42
CA GLY A 16 -2.96 9.20 11.82
C GLY A 16 -1.58 8.95 12.44
N GLU A 17 -1.56 8.80 13.76
CA GLU A 17 -0.36 8.36 14.48
C GLU A 17 -0.26 6.83 14.42
N PRO A 18 0.83 6.25 13.89
CA PRO A 18 0.95 4.82 13.77
C PRO A 18 1.26 4.19 15.12
N ASP A 19 0.23 3.60 15.72
CA ASP A 19 0.32 2.77 16.91
C ASP A 19 0.04 1.29 16.58
N VAL A 20 0.60 0.36 17.36
CA VAL A 20 0.40 -1.09 17.21
C VAL A 20 -0.91 -1.50 17.88
N SER A 21 -2.01 -0.87 17.46
CA SER A 21 -3.36 -1.09 17.99
C SER A 21 -4.31 -1.64 16.93
N ILE A 22 -5.40 -2.23 17.40
CA ILE A 22 -6.45 -2.74 16.52
C ILE A 22 -7.14 -1.62 15.74
N ASP A 23 -7.22 -0.42 16.31
CA ASP A 23 -7.87 0.72 15.69
C ASP A 23 -7.04 1.24 14.52
N THR A 24 -5.72 1.39 14.69
CA THR A 24 -4.80 1.70 13.59
C THR A 24 -4.89 0.67 12.47
N LEU A 25 -4.93 -0.63 12.82
CA LEU A 25 -5.05 -1.70 11.82
C LEU A 25 -6.36 -1.59 11.01
N ARG A 26 -7.49 -1.35 11.68
CA ARG A 26 -8.79 -1.21 11.02
C ARG A 26 -8.80 -0.03 10.07
N GLU A 27 -8.32 1.13 10.51
CA GLU A 27 -8.27 2.33 9.67
C GLU A 27 -7.39 2.12 8.44
N LEU A 28 -6.17 1.63 8.63
CA LEU A 28 -5.24 1.37 7.53
C LEU A 28 -5.80 0.35 6.54
N HIS A 29 -6.46 -0.69 7.05
CA HIS A 29 -7.07 -1.71 6.18
C HIS A 29 -8.22 -1.15 5.34
N LEU A 30 -9.08 -0.31 5.93
CA LEU A 30 -10.18 0.33 5.18
C LEU A 30 -9.65 1.31 4.12
N GLN A 31 -8.66 2.14 4.48
CA GLN A 31 -8.06 3.10 3.55
C GLN A 31 -7.29 2.40 2.43
N HIS A 32 -6.61 1.29 2.73
CA HIS A 32 -5.94 0.47 1.71
C HIS A 32 -6.90 0.04 0.60
N ASN A 33 -8.03 -0.54 0.97
CA ASN A 33 -9.03 -1.01 0.01
C ASN A 33 -9.62 0.14 -0.83
N SER A 34 -9.60 1.36 -0.32
CA SER A 34 -10.13 2.54 -1.01
C SER A 34 -9.11 3.20 -1.93
N ALA A 35 -7.82 3.14 -1.58
CA ALA A 35 -6.75 3.85 -2.29
C ALA A 35 -5.95 2.96 -3.27
N ILE A 36 -5.92 1.64 -3.06
CA ILE A 36 -5.14 0.70 -3.88
C ILE A 36 -6.11 -0.27 -4.57
N PRO A 37 -6.29 -0.16 -5.89
CA PRO A 37 -7.21 -1.04 -6.62
C PRO A 37 -6.64 -2.46 -6.70
N PHE A 38 -7.55 -3.45 -6.63
CA PHE A 38 -7.23 -4.81 -7.00
C PHE A 38 -7.29 -4.94 -8.53
N GLU A 39 -6.16 -5.27 -9.16
CA GLU A 39 -6.04 -5.28 -10.62
C GLU A 39 -5.10 -6.39 -11.13
N ASN A 40 -5.27 -6.79 -12.39
CA ASN A 40 -4.51 -7.87 -13.03
C ASN A 40 -3.98 -7.47 -14.43
N LEU A 41 -3.80 -6.18 -14.71
CA LEU A 41 -3.44 -5.68 -16.04
C LEU A 41 -2.08 -6.19 -16.51
N ASP A 42 -1.09 -6.28 -15.62
CA ASP A 42 0.24 -6.75 -15.99
C ASP A 42 0.23 -8.23 -16.44
N VAL A 43 -0.68 -9.06 -15.90
CA VAL A 43 -0.91 -10.44 -16.38
C VAL A 43 -1.45 -10.43 -17.81
N LEU A 44 -2.41 -9.55 -18.09
CA LEU A 44 -3.04 -9.41 -19.40
C LEU A 44 -2.10 -8.80 -20.45
N LEU A 45 -1.10 -8.02 -20.01
CA LEU A 45 -0.11 -7.33 -20.86
C LEU A 45 1.23 -8.09 -20.97
N PRO A 46 1.20 -9.43 -20.86
CA PRO A 46 2.34 -10.31 -20.52
C PRO A 46 3.58 -9.65 -19.88
N ARG A 47 3.39 -8.90 -18.79
CA ARG A 47 4.47 -8.30 -18.01
C ARG A 47 4.80 -9.16 -16.78
N GLU A 48 6.07 -9.21 -16.42
CA GLU A 48 6.54 -9.93 -15.23
C GLU A 48 6.03 -9.24 -13.95
N ILE A 49 5.47 -10.04 -13.05
CA ILE A 49 5.09 -9.60 -11.70
C ILE A 49 6.30 -9.76 -10.79
N HIS A 50 6.70 -8.65 -10.17
CA HIS A 50 7.82 -8.64 -9.22
C HIS A 50 7.29 -8.63 -7.80
N LEU A 51 7.78 -9.55 -6.97
CA LEU A 51 7.37 -9.72 -5.58
C LEU A 51 8.47 -9.29 -4.58
N ASP A 52 9.56 -8.71 -5.07
CA ASP A 52 10.65 -8.19 -4.23
C ASP A 52 10.34 -6.78 -3.71
N ASP A 53 10.87 -6.46 -2.53
CA ASP A 53 10.63 -5.18 -1.85
C ASP A 53 11.08 -3.94 -2.66
N GLY A 54 11.97 -4.11 -3.64
CA GLY A 54 12.62 -3.03 -4.37
C GLY A 54 11.71 -2.24 -5.33
N ARG A 55 10.61 -2.85 -5.81
CA ARG A 55 9.83 -2.29 -6.93
C ARG A 55 8.52 -1.59 -6.56
N TRP A 56 8.03 -1.77 -5.33
CA TRP A 56 6.70 -1.31 -4.84
C TRP A 56 6.50 0.22 -4.74
N LYS A 57 7.38 1.01 -5.37
CA LYS A 57 7.40 2.49 -5.31
C LYS A 57 6.63 3.18 -6.45
N ARG A 58 5.98 2.43 -7.36
CA ARG A 58 5.54 2.97 -8.67
C ARG A 58 4.04 3.13 -8.89
N SER A 59 3.15 2.87 -7.92
CA SER A 59 1.70 3.13 -8.10
C SER A 59 1.22 4.39 -7.42
#